data_AF-A0A7C3TAP7-F1
#
_entry.id   AF-A0A7C3TAP7-F1
#
_cell.length_a   1.000
_cell.length_b   1.000
_cell.length_c   1.000
_cell.angle_alpha   90.00
_cell.angle_beta   90.00
_cell.angle_gamma   90.00
#
_symmetry.space_group_name_H-M   'P 1'
#
loop_
_entity.id
_entity.type
_entity.pdbx_description
1 polymer ?
#
loop_
_entity_poly.entity_id
_entity_poly.type
_entity_poly.pdbx_seq_one_letter_code
_entity_poly.pdbx_strand_id
1 'polypeptide(L)'
;MDSFNQTRDVSADHVKDSVELREQTVEVALGPNGAFESGNVGVLTRRVPADRVVSAVPPPRHPPRPPEPPRPLHKPRTPPVVETLRKALKWRRQLDRGEIHNQADIARREGVSRASVTQVLTLLRLGPDIQKRLLALPQAVQRCAISEHVLRPIARMRDAQRQVSAFETQLMASRC
;
A
#
# COMPACT_ATOMS: atom_id res chain seq x y z
N MET A 1 -9.74 69.64 55.53
CA MET A 1 -8.41 69.48 56.14
C MET A 1 -8.16 68.00 56.38
N ASP A 2 -7.42 67.41 55.45
CA ASP A 2 -6.25 66.55 55.63
C ASP A 2 -6.13 65.58 56.82
N SER A 3 -5.83 64.35 56.43
CA SER A 3 -4.82 63.43 56.98
C SER A 3 -5.15 62.50 58.15
N PHE A 4 -4.46 61.35 58.09
CA PHE A 4 -4.33 60.19 59.02
C PHE A 4 -5.40 59.09 58.86
N ASN A 5 -5.11 57.78 58.81
CA ASN A 5 -3.87 56.99 58.94
C ASN A 5 -4.12 55.51 58.50
N GLN A 6 -3.05 54.82 58.06
CA GLN A 6 -2.65 53.45 58.45
C GLN A 6 -3.63 52.24 58.35
N THR A 7 -3.30 51.30 57.45
CA THR A 7 -3.18 49.82 57.61
C THR A 7 -4.38 48.93 58.01
N ARG A 8 -4.74 47.94 57.16
CA ARG A 8 -4.67 46.46 57.39
C ARG A 8 -5.43 45.63 56.32
N ASP A 9 -4.72 44.65 55.76
CA ASP A 9 -5.04 43.22 55.57
C ASP A 9 -6.52 42.74 55.42
N VAL A 10 -6.81 41.93 54.38
CA VAL A 10 -7.29 40.51 54.46
C VAL A 10 -7.87 40.03 53.11
N SER A 11 -7.42 38.83 52.72
CA SER A 11 -7.88 37.83 51.73
C SER A 11 -9.19 37.98 50.96
N ALA A 12 -9.09 37.70 49.66
CA ALA A 12 -10.13 37.28 48.72
C ALA A 12 -9.38 36.45 47.64
N ASP A 13 -9.78 35.28 47.12
CA ASP A 13 -11.09 34.70 46.88
C ASP A 13 -10.99 33.17 46.74
N HIS A 14 -12.06 32.49 47.13
CA HIS A 14 -12.25 31.05 47.00
C HIS A 14 -12.93 30.72 45.65
N VAL A 15 -12.38 29.72 44.97
CA VAL A 15 -12.77 29.13 43.68
C VAL A 15 -14.20 28.60 43.68
N LYS A 16 -14.90 28.70 42.53
CA LYS A 16 -15.88 27.68 42.15
C LYS A 16 -16.03 27.51 40.63
N ASP A 17 -15.55 26.37 40.17
CA ASP A 17 -15.66 25.82 38.82
C ASP A 17 -17.11 25.52 38.40
N SER A 18 -17.39 25.60 37.11
CA SER A 18 -18.54 24.91 36.48
C SER A 18 -18.14 24.44 35.09
N VAL A 19 -17.93 23.12 34.96
CA VAL A 19 -17.52 22.40 33.75
C VAL A 19 -18.76 22.01 32.95
N GLU A 20 -18.83 22.38 31.67
CA GLU A 20 -19.90 21.97 30.74
C GLU A 20 -19.82 20.46 30.45
N LEU A 21 -20.92 19.76 30.73
CA LEU A 21 -21.12 18.34 30.42
C LEU A 21 -21.71 18.20 29.02
N ARG A 22 -21.10 17.38 28.15
CA ARG A 22 -21.65 17.06 26.82
C ARG A 22 -21.98 15.56 26.76
N GLU A 23 -23.25 15.25 26.52
CA GLU A 23 -23.74 13.86 26.43
C GLU A 23 -23.37 13.24 25.08
N GLN A 24 -22.86 12.00 25.10
CA GLN A 24 -22.53 11.22 23.90
C GLN A 24 -23.47 10.02 23.81
N THR A 25 -24.37 10.03 22.82
CA THR A 25 -25.23 8.90 22.46
C THR A 25 -24.53 8.05 21.41
N VAL A 26 -24.26 6.78 21.71
CA VAL A 26 -23.71 5.81 20.75
C VAL A 26 -24.78 4.76 20.49
N GLU A 27 -25.33 4.74 19.28
CA GLU A 27 -26.25 3.68 18.84
C GLU A 27 -25.44 2.51 18.28
N VAL A 28 -25.53 1.35 18.93
CA VAL A 28 -24.90 0.11 18.45
C VAL A 28 -25.96 -0.72 17.76
N ALA A 29 -25.92 -0.78 16.44
CA ALA A 29 -26.76 -1.71 15.67
C ALA A 29 -26.28 -3.16 15.90
N LEU A 30 -27.17 -4.01 16.39
CA LEU A 30 -26.89 -5.44 16.57
C LEU A 30 -26.82 -6.13 15.20
N GLY A 31 -25.71 -6.82 14.93
CA GLY A 31 -25.57 -7.66 13.74
C GLY A 31 -26.64 -8.76 13.66
N PRO A 32 -26.82 -9.39 12.48
CA PRO A 32 -28.01 -10.17 12.14
C PRO A 32 -28.26 -11.43 12.98
N ASN A 33 -27.30 -11.88 13.78
CA ASN A 33 -27.48 -12.98 14.71
C ASN A 33 -27.82 -12.41 16.08
N GLY A 34 -29.11 -12.13 16.28
CA GLY A 34 -29.67 -11.63 17.54
C GLY A 34 -29.27 -12.52 18.71
N ALA A 35 -28.30 -12.07 19.50
CA ALA A 35 -27.77 -12.82 20.65
C ALA A 35 -28.62 -12.66 21.93
N PHE A 36 -29.78 -11.98 21.86
CA PHE A 36 -30.67 -11.77 23.00
C PHE A 36 -32.13 -11.89 22.54
N GLU A 37 -32.81 -12.96 22.95
CA GLU A 37 -34.21 -13.26 22.57
C GLU A 37 -35.25 -12.33 23.25
N SER A 38 -34.83 -11.50 24.21
CA SER A 38 -35.64 -10.48 24.87
C SER A 38 -34.94 -9.12 24.78
N GLY A 39 -35.34 -8.32 23.79
CA GLY A 39 -34.78 -7.00 23.50
C GLY A 39 -35.10 -5.97 24.58
N ASN A 40 -34.24 -5.87 25.60
CA ASN A 40 -34.11 -4.67 26.41
C ASN A 40 -32.90 -3.89 25.88
N VAL A 41 -33.13 -2.91 24.98
CA VAL A 41 -32.12 -1.91 24.62
C VAL A 41 -31.93 -1.01 25.84
N GLY A 42 -31.11 -1.46 26.78
CA GLY A 42 -30.67 -0.64 27.89
C GLY A 42 -29.80 0.49 27.35
N VAL A 43 -30.32 1.72 27.33
CA VAL A 43 -29.52 2.92 27.15
C VAL A 43 -28.50 2.98 28.30
N LEU A 44 -27.27 2.53 28.05
CA LEU A 44 -26.16 2.60 28.99
C LEU A 44 -25.59 4.02 28.97
N THR A 45 -26.18 4.94 29.75
CA THR A 45 -25.61 6.26 30.00
C THR A 45 -24.45 6.14 30.98
N ARG A 46 -23.24 5.84 30.46
CA ARG A 46 -22.02 6.00 31.25
C ARG A 46 -21.67 7.48 31.31
N ARG A 47 -21.79 8.10 32.49
CA ARG A 47 -21.22 9.42 32.75
C ARG A 47 -19.71 9.26 32.96
N VAL A 48 -18.92 9.70 31.99
CA VAL A 48 -17.46 9.77 32.11
C VAL A 48 -17.09 11.24 32.27
N PRO A 49 -16.43 11.63 33.36
CA PRO A 49 -15.89 12.98 33.46
C PRO A 49 -14.84 13.17 32.35
N ALA A 50 -14.90 14.31 31.66
CA ALA A 50 -14.10 14.59 30.46
C ALA A 50 -12.58 14.56 30.72
N ASP A 51 -12.16 14.65 31.97
CA ASP A 51 -10.78 14.60 32.42
C ASP A 51 -10.15 13.19 32.33
N ARG A 52 -10.96 12.14 32.09
CA ARG A 52 -10.49 10.74 32.08
C ARG A 52 -10.87 9.99 30.80
N VAL A 53 -10.37 10.48 29.67
CA VAL A 53 -10.28 9.70 28.44
C VAL A 53 -9.15 8.68 28.58
N VAL A 54 -9.49 7.43 28.87
CA VAL A 54 -8.54 6.31 28.84
C VAL A 54 -8.43 5.82 27.40
N SER A 55 -7.44 6.33 26.66
CA SER A 55 -7.05 5.72 25.38
C SER A 55 -6.41 4.36 25.69
N ALA A 56 -7.07 3.27 25.31
CA ALA A 56 -6.54 1.91 25.47
C ALA A 56 -5.42 1.59 24.46
N VAL A 57 -4.96 2.58 23.68
CA VAL A 57 -3.84 2.41 22.75
C VAL A 57 -2.55 2.59 23.55
N PRO A 58 -1.77 1.52 23.78
CA PRO A 58 -0.47 1.66 24.42
C PRO A 58 0.40 2.61 23.58
N PRO A 59 1.21 3.47 24.21
CA PRO A 59 2.05 4.41 23.48
C PRO A 59 2.97 3.64 22.52
N PRO A 60 3.17 4.12 21.28
CA PRO A 60 4.09 3.49 20.35
C PRO A 60 5.48 3.42 21.00
N ARG A 61 6.04 2.20 21.05
CA ARG A 61 7.34 1.92 21.70
C ARG A 61 8.53 2.58 20.99
N HIS A 62 8.28 3.22 19.85
CA HIS A 62 9.29 3.90 19.05
C HIS A 62 8.88 5.35 18.80
N PRO A 63 9.82 6.31 18.89
CA PRO A 63 9.55 7.69 18.55
C PRO A 63 9.03 7.78 17.10
N PRO A 64 8.13 8.74 16.80
CA PRO A 64 7.65 8.95 15.45
C PRO A 64 8.85 9.14 14.52
N ARG A 65 8.90 8.38 13.42
CA ARG A 65 9.93 8.55 12.40
C ARG A 65 9.87 10.03 11.94
N PRO A 66 11.01 10.75 11.88
CA PRO A 66 11.04 12.09 11.32
C PRO A 66 10.38 12.11 9.94
N PRO A 67 9.70 13.20 9.54
CA PRO A 67 9.14 13.29 8.21
C PRO A 67 10.25 13.02 7.20
N GLU A 68 10.11 11.93 6.43
CA GLU A 68 11.06 11.61 5.39
C GLU A 68 11.10 12.80 4.41
N PRO A 69 12.29 13.28 4.02
CA PRO A 69 12.39 14.33 3.02
C PRO A 69 11.63 13.90 1.75
N PRO A 70 11.06 14.84 0.98
CA PRO A 70 10.36 14.53 -0.26
C PRO A 70 11.23 13.61 -1.11
N ARG A 71 10.73 12.40 -1.40
CA ARG A 71 11.48 11.44 -2.22
C ARG A 71 11.90 12.14 -3.51
N PRO A 72 13.19 12.10 -3.89
CA PRO A 72 13.66 12.79 -5.08
C PRO A 72 12.85 12.34 -6.30
N LEU A 73 12.47 13.31 -7.13
CA LEU A 73 11.72 13.09 -8.37
C LEU A 73 12.36 11.93 -9.13
N HIS A 74 11.57 10.88 -9.36
CA HIS A 74 12.07 9.67 -9.99
C HIS A 74 12.61 10.00 -11.39
N LYS A 75 13.90 9.72 -11.64
CA LYS A 75 14.44 9.81 -13.00
C LYS A 75 13.63 8.89 -13.91
N PRO A 76 13.37 9.26 -15.18
CA PRO A 76 12.76 8.35 -16.15
C PRO A 76 13.55 7.04 -16.20
N ARG A 77 12.87 5.91 -16.05
CA ARG A 77 13.49 4.58 -16.11
C ARG A 77 12.75 3.72 -17.12
N THR A 78 13.50 2.83 -17.76
CA THR A 78 12.90 1.77 -18.57
C THR A 78 11.99 0.92 -17.67
N PRO A 79 10.76 0.60 -18.10
CA PRO A 79 9.87 -0.23 -17.30
C PRO A 79 10.50 -1.60 -17.01
N PRO A 80 10.40 -2.14 -15.78
CA PRO A 80 11.05 -3.40 -15.39
C PRO A 80 10.65 -4.60 -16.27
N VAL A 81 9.43 -4.59 -16.80
CA VAL A 81 8.92 -5.63 -17.68
C VAL A 81 9.71 -5.71 -19.01
N VAL A 82 10.20 -4.58 -19.51
CA VAL A 82 11.03 -4.51 -20.72
C VAL A 82 12.38 -5.16 -20.47
N GLU A 83 13.01 -4.84 -19.35
CA GLU A 83 14.28 -5.46 -18.96
C GLU A 83 14.12 -6.98 -18.72
N THR A 84 12.98 -7.38 -18.17
CA THR A 84 12.65 -8.80 -17.98
C THR A 84 12.53 -9.53 -19.31
N LEU A 85 11.84 -8.94 -20.30
CA LEU A 85 11.74 -9.51 -21.65
C LEU A 85 13.11 -9.55 -22.36
N ARG A 86 13.93 -8.51 -22.22
CA ARG A 86 15.30 -8.48 -22.75
C ARG A 86 16.15 -9.61 -22.16
N LYS A 87 16.06 -9.84 -20.85
CA LYS A 87 16.72 -10.97 -20.18
C LYS A 87 16.23 -12.32 -20.73
N ALA A 88 14.92 -12.49 -20.89
CA ALA A 88 14.35 -13.70 -21.46
C ALA A 88 14.92 -14.00 -22.86
N LEU A 89 14.96 -12.99 -23.75
CA LEU A 89 15.53 -13.11 -25.10
C LEU A 89 17.03 -13.41 -25.07
N LYS A 90 17.79 -12.83 -24.12
CA LYS A 90 19.21 -13.15 -23.93
C LYS A 90 19.38 -14.61 -23.53
N TRP A 91 18.72 -15.06 -22.47
CA TRP A 91 18.82 -16.42 -21.97
C TRP A 91 18.39 -17.46 -23.02
N ARG A 92 17.34 -17.17 -23.78
CA ARG A 92 16.91 -18.04 -24.88
C ARG A 92 18.00 -18.21 -25.93
N ARG A 93 18.64 -17.12 -26.37
CA ARG A 93 19.77 -17.19 -27.31
C ARG A 93 20.95 -17.98 -26.78
N GLN A 94 21.26 -17.87 -25.48
CA GLN A 94 22.36 -18.61 -24.86
C GLN A 94 22.08 -20.11 -24.80
N LEU A 95 20.84 -20.51 -24.52
CA LEU A 95 20.40 -21.90 -24.57
C LEU A 95 20.45 -22.44 -26.01
N ASP A 96 19.93 -21.68 -26.97
CA ASP A 96 19.89 -22.10 -28.39
C ASP A 96 21.30 -22.24 -28.98
N ARG A 97 22.28 -21.46 -28.51
CA ARG A 97 23.71 -21.55 -28.89
C ARG A 97 24.50 -22.61 -28.11
N GLY A 98 23.92 -23.21 -27.08
CA GLY A 98 24.62 -24.13 -26.19
C GLY A 98 25.66 -23.47 -25.26
N GLU A 99 25.68 -22.14 -25.14
CA GLU A 99 26.53 -21.41 -24.17
C GLU A 99 26.15 -21.75 -22.72
N ILE A 100 24.90 -22.14 -22.50
CA ILE A 100 24.38 -22.63 -21.22
C ILE A 100 23.61 -23.92 -21.48
N HIS A 101 23.85 -24.95 -20.67
CA HIS A 101 23.26 -26.26 -20.89
C HIS A 101 21.76 -26.34 -20.56
N ASN A 102 21.31 -25.65 -19.51
CA ASN A 102 19.92 -25.74 -19.05
C ASN A 102 19.47 -24.53 -18.20
N GLN A 103 18.18 -24.49 -17.84
CA GLN A 103 17.61 -23.43 -17.01
C GLN A 103 18.15 -23.40 -15.57
N ALA A 104 18.62 -24.52 -15.02
CA ALA A 104 19.21 -24.56 -13.69
C ALA A 104 20.57 -23.85 -13.65
N ASP A 105 21.34 -23.92 -14.72
CA ASP A 105 22.61 -23.22 -14.83
C ASP A 105 22.42 -21.71 -14.97
N ILE A 106 21.36 -21.28 -15.67
CA ILE A 106 20.92 -19.87 -15.65
C ILE A 106 20.59 -19.44 -14.21
N ALA A 107 19.80 -20.23 -13.50
CA ALA A 107 19.36 -19.91 -12.14
C ALA A 107 20.56 -19.73 -11.18
N ARG A 108 21.53 -20.65 -11.24
CA ARG A 108 22.79 -20.58 -10.46
C ARG A 108 23.61 -19.35 -10.82
N ARG A 109 23.79 -19.07 -12.12
CA ARG A 109 24.58 -17.92 -12.59
C ARG A 109 23.98 -16.58 -12.19
N GLU A 110 22.66 -16.47 -12.22
CA GLU A 110 21.94 -15.21 -11.92
C GLU A 110 21.57 -15.07 -10.44
N GLY A 111 21.83 -16.10 -9.61
CA GLY A 111 21.49 -16.11 -8.18
C GLY A 111 19.99 -16.13 -7.89
N VAL A 112 19.19 -16.74 -8.78
CA VAL A 112 17.72 -16.80 -8.67
C VAL A 112 17.21 -18.24 -8.58
N SER A 113 15.94 -18.41 -8.23
CA SER A 113 15.31 -19.73 -8.27
C SER A 113 15.07 -20.21 -9.71
N ARG A 114 15.03 -21.54 -9.91
CA ARG A 114 14.64 -22.14 -11.20
C ARG A 114 13.25 -21.68 -11.64
N ALA A 115 12.31 -21.57 -10.69
CA ALA A 115 10.97 -21.08 -10.96
C ALA A 115 10.98 -19.66 -11.53
N SER A 116 11.82 -18.77 -11.01
CA SER A 116 11.99 -17.40 -11.53
C SER A 116 12.49 -17.41 -12.97
N VAL A 117 13.45 -18.29 -13.32
CA VAL A 117 13.92 -18.45 -14.71
C VAL A 117 12.78 -18.88 -15.62
N THR A 118 11.99 -19.88 -15.22
CA THR A 118 10.84 -20.36 -15.99
C THR A 118 9.78 -19.27 -16.16
N GLN A 119 9.51 -18.47 -15.13
CA GLN A 119 8.56 -17.36 -15.20
C GLN A 119 9.01 -16.29 -16.21
N VAL A 120 10.28 -15.87 -16.14
CA VAL A 120 10.83 -14.92 -17.12
C VAL A 120 10.79 -15.49 -18.54
N LEU A 121 11.17 -16.75 -18.74
CA LEU A 121 11.11 -17.40 -20.06
C LEU A 121 9.67 -17.59 -20.56
N THR A 122 8.67 -17.63 -19.67
CA THR A 122 7.25 -17.70 -20.06
C THR A 122 6.83 -16.48 -20.88
N LEU A 123 7.44 -15.31 -20.67
CA LEU A 123 7.13 -14.10 -21.46
C LEU A 123 7.42 -14.27 -22.96
N LEU A 124 8.31 -15.18 -23.35
CA LEU A 124 8.61 -15.46 -24.76
C LEU A 124 7.45 -16.15 -25.49
N ARG A 125 6.43 -16.61 -24.77
CA ARG A 125 5.21 -17.20 -25.33
C ARG A 125 4.17 -16.16 -25.74
N LEU A 126 4.39 -14.88 -25.40
CA LEU A 126 3.58 -13.79 -25.93
C LEU A 126 3.76 -13.71 -27.44
N GLY A 127 2.70 -13.36 -28.17
CA GLY A 127 2.79 -13.11 -29.60
C GLY A 127 3.87 -12.07 -29.95
N PRO A 128 4.50 -12.17 -31.13
CA PRO A 128 5.60 -11.28 -31.53
C PRO A 128 5.19 -9.80 -31.51
N ASP A 129 3.94 -9.48 -31.81
CA ASP A 129 3.45 -8.11 -31.80
C ASP A 129 3.38 -7.53 -30.39
N ILE A 130 2.98 -8.32 -29.40
CA ILE A 130 2.99 -7.93 -27.99
C ILE A 130 4.44 -7.74 -27.50
N GLN A 131 5.35 -8.63 -27.88
CA GLN A 131 6.76 -8.50 -27.52
C GLN A 131 7.38 -7.21 -28.07
N LYS A 132 7.12 -6.87 -29.35
CA LYS A 132 7.57 -5.62 -29.97
C LYS A 132 7.04 -4.40 -29.21
N ARG A 133 5.75 -4.41 -28.87
CA ARG A 133 5.11 -3.31 -28.14
C ARG A 133 5.66 -3.14 -26.74
N LEU A 134 5.92 -4.23 -26.02
CA LEU A 134 6.61 -4.19 -24.73
C LEU A 134 7.99 -3.54 -24.85
N LEU A 135 8.78 -3.94 -25.85
CA LEU A 135 10.10 -3.36 -26.08
C LEU A 135 10.06 -1.87 -26.47
N ALA A 136 8.95 -1.40 -27.02
CA ALA A 136 8.72 -0.02 -27.43
C ALA A 136 8.09 0.86 -26.33
N LEU A 137 7.85 0.33 -25.12
CA LEU A 137 7.29 1.14 -24.03
C LEU A 137 8.21 2.32 -23.68
N PRO A 138 7.66 3.53 -23.51
CA PRO A 138 8.45 4.70 -23.15
C PRO A 138 9.06 4.57 -21.76
N GLN A 139 10.13 5.31 -21.52
CA GLN A 139 10.66 5.47 -20.16
C GLN A 139 9.66 6.29 -19.33
N ALA A 140 9.29 5.78 -18.17
CA ALA A 140 8.34 6.44 -17.28
C ALA A 140 9.04 6.93 -16.01
N VAL A 141 8.63 8.12 -15.55
CA VAL A 141 9.02 8.66 -14.24
C VAL A 141 8.35 7.84 -13.13
N GLN A 142 7.11 7.43 -13.34
CA GLN A 142 6.41 6.55 -12.41
C GLN A 142 6.66 5.08 -12.72
N ARG A 143 6.47 4.22 -11.71
CA ARG A 143 6.53 2.77 -11.94
C ARG A 143 5.36 2.38 -12.83
N CYS A 144 5.67 1.93 -14.05
CA CYS A 144 4.68 1.28 -14.89
C CYS A 144 4.08 0.08 -14.13
N ALA A 145 2.75 0.05 -14.03
CA ALA A 145 2.06 -0.98 -13.24
C ALA A 145 2.07 -2.37 -13.92
N ILE A 146 2.44 -2.44 -15.20
CA ILE A 146 2.57 -3.71 -15.92
C ILE A 146 3.84 -4.41 -15.47
N SER A 147 3.66 -5.57 -14.85
CA SER A 147 4.74 -6.46 -14.41
C SER A 147 4.66 -7.81 -15.11
N GLU A 148 5.75 -8.58 -15.04
CA GLU A 148 5.78 -9.95 -15.58
C GLU A 148 4.62 -10.81 -15.03
N HIS A 149 4.26 -10.64 -13.76
CA HIS A 149 3.20 -11.39 -13.10
C HIS A 149 1.84 -11.18 -13.77
N VAL A 150 1.54 -9.94 -14.19
CA VAL A 150 0.30 -9.59 -14.90
C VAL A 150 0.28 -10.17 -16.32
N LEU A 151 1.44 -10.25 -16.96
CA LEU A 151 1.55 -10.78 -18.33
C LEU A 151 1.57 -12.32 -18.39
N ARG A 152 1.95 -12.99 -17.31
CA ARG A 152 2.08 -14.45 -17.27
C ARG A 152 0.79 -15.21 -17.62
N PRO A 153 -0.42 -14.83 -17.15
CA PRO A 153 -1.66 -15.43 -17.60
C PRO A 153 -1.91 -15.23 -19.10
N ILE A 154 -1.59 -14.04 -19.63
CA ILE A 154 -1.74 -13.70 -21.05
C ILE A 154 -0.83 -14.59 -21.91
N ALA A 155 0.44 -14.74 -21.50
CA ALA A 155 1.41 -15.59 -22.19
C ALA A 155 1.02 -17.09 -22.22
N ARG A 156 0.08 -17.53 -21.38
CA ARG A 156 -0.44 -18.90 -21.36
C ARG A 156 -1.62 -19.11 -22.30
N MET A 157 -2.27 -18.05 -22.77
CA MET A 157 -3.37 -18.13 -23.73
C MET A 157 -2.86 -18.64 -25.08
N ARG A 158 -3.58 -19.57 -25.72
CA ARG A 158 -3.19 -20.13 -27.03
C ARG A 158 -3.62 -19.24 -28.20
N ASP A 159 -4.72 -18.53 -28.03
CA ASP A 159 -5.30 -17.64 -29.05
C ASP A 159 -4.58 -16.30 -29.05
N ALA A 160 -3.98 -15.95 -30.20
CA ALA A 160 -3.20 -14.72 -30.37
C ALA A 160 -4.07 -13.44 -30.29
N GLN A 161 -5.30 -13.48 -30.80
CA GLN A 161 -6.21 -12.32 -30.75
C GLN A 161 -6.63 -12.06 -29.30
N ARG A 162 -6.97 -13.12 -28.55
CA ARG A 162 -7.26 -12.99 -27.11
C ARG A 162 -6.06 -12.48 -26.32
N GLN A 163 -4.84 -12.89 -26.67
CA GLN A 163 -3.63 -12.34 -26.04
C GLN A 163 -3.54 -10.83 -26.25
N VAL A 164 -3.72 -10.36 -27.49
CA VAL A 164 -3.63 -8.94 -27.83
C VAL A 164 -4.71 -8.15 -27.09
N SER A 165 -5.97 -8.57 -27.15
CA SER A 165 -7.07 -7.89 -26.45
C SER A 165 -6.83 -7.82 -24.94
N ALA A 166 -6.41 -8.92 -24.30
CA ALA A 166 -6.11 -8.93 -22.87
C ALA A 166 -4.93 -8.01 -22.52
N PHE A 167 -3.91 -7.97 -23.38
CA PHE A 167 -2.75 -7.09 -23.19
C PHE A 167 -3.15 -5.61 -23.30
N GLU A 168 -4.02 -5.24 -24.25
CA GLU A 168 -4.57 -3.88 -24.35
C GLU A 168 -5.32 -3.49 -23.09
N THR A 169 -6.19 -4.37 -22.58
CA THR A 169 -6.92 -4.12 -21.33
C THR A 169 -5.95 -3.83 -20.18
N GLN A 170 -4.84 -4.57 -20.09
CA GLN A 170 -3.83 -4.32 -19.06
C GLN A 170 -3.07 -3.02 -19.27
N LEU A 171 -2.78 -2.63 -20.51
CA LEU A 171 -2.17 -1.33 -20.83
C LEU A 171 -3.07 -0.17 -20.43
N MET A 172 -4.37 -0.26 -20.67
CA MET A 172 -5.32 0.80 -20.30
C MET A 172 -5.55 0.88 -18.78
N ALA A 173 -5.56 -0.27 -18.10
CA ALA A 173 -5.73 -0.33 -16.64
C ALA A 173 -4.47 0.11 -15.89
N SER A 174 -3.30 -0.10 -16.48
CA SER A 174 -2.03 0.22 -15.88
C SER A 174 -1.67 1.67 -16.23
N ARG A 175 -1.42 2.49 -15.21
CA ARG A 175 -0.84 3.83 -15.41
C ARG A 175 0.61 3.70 -15.86
N CYS A 176 0.79 3.46 -17.14
CA CYS A 176 1.99 3.62 -17.94
C CYS A 176 1.61 4.64 -19.03
#